data_AF-A0A1G3ZT47-F1
#
_entry.id   AF-A0A1G3ZT47-F1
#
_cell.length_a   1.000
_cell.length_b   1.000
_cell.length_c   1.000
_cell.angle_alpha   90.00
_cell.angle_beta   90.00
_cell.angle_gamma   90.00
#
_symmetry.space_group_name_H-M   'P 1'
#
loop_
_entity.id
_entity.type
_entity.pdbx_description
1 polymer ?
#
loop_
_entity_poly.entity_id
_entity_poly.type
_entity_poly.pdbx_seq_one_letter_code
_entity_poly.pdbx_strand_id
1 'polypeptide(L)'
;MQRSNTPPPDVKAVRITEKRLTFDLEDGRTISVPLACYPTLMLATPRERAHFEICHSSVHWPKLDCDISSDGLLRGAPEARKYAEKAWRNRCHPAPRLIPEMAGKA
;
A
#
# COMPACT_ATOMS: atom_id res chain seq x y z
N MET A 1 -22.82 -21.07 14.75
CA MET A 1 -22.15 -20.89 13.45
C MET A 1 -20.73 -20.44 13.74
N GLN A 2 -19.74 -21.27 13.44
CA GLN A 2 -18.36 -21.11 13.91
C GLN A 2 -17.73 -19.86 13.29
N ARG A 3 -17.36 -18.88 14.12
CA ARG A 3 -16.37 -17.87 13.73
C ARG A 3 -15.07 -18.63 13.55
N SER A 4 -14.67 -18.92 12.33
CA SER A 4 -13.36 -19.51 12.04
C SER A 4 -12.29 -18.55 12.58
N ASN A 5 -11.76 -18.83 13.77
CA ASN A 5 -10.65 -18.13 14.40
C ASN A 5 -9.30 -18.56 13.76
N THR A 6 -9.34 -18.85 12.46
CA THR A 6 -8.16 -19.26 11.72
C THR A 6 -7.31 -18.00 11.53
N PRO A 7 -6.05 -17.99 12.00
CA PRO A 7 -5.16 -16.89 11.74
C PRO A 7 -5.07 -16.68 10.21
N PRO A 8 -4.93 -15.43 9.76
CA PRO A 8 -4.77 -15.17 8.34
C PRO A 8 -3.56 -15.95 7.84
N PRO A 9 -3.67 -16.60 6.67
CA PRO A 9 -2.60 -17.41 6.14
C PRO A 9 -1.40 -16.52 5.82
N ASP A 10 -0.22 -17.11 5.98
CA ASP A 10 1.05 -16.51 5.60
C ASP A 10 1.11 -16.28 4.09
N VAL A 11 1.82 -15.21 3.73
CA VAL A 11 2.04 -14.82 2.34
C VAL A 11 3.25 -15.61 1.83
N LYS A 12 3.01 -16.43 0.83
CA LYS A 12 4.03 -17.24 0.17
C LYS A 12 4.75 -16.46 -0.93
N ALA A 13 3.98 -15.74 -1.73
CA ALA A 13 4.53 -14.92 -2.80
C ALA A 13 3.65 -13.70 -3.09
N VAL A 14 4.29 -12.65 -3.58
CA VAL A 14 3.62 -11.40 -3.96
C VAL A 14 3.96 -11.10 -5.40
N ARG A 15 2.92 -10.87 -6.20
CA ARG A 15 3.02 -10.48 -7.60
C ARG A 15 2.35 -9.14 -7.80
N ILE A 16 3.12 -8.17 -8.27
CA ILE A 16 2.65 -6.80 -8.48
C ILE A 16 2.78 -6.51 -9.96
N THR A 17 1.67 -6.10 -10.57
CA THR A 17 1.61 -5.63 -11.94
C THR A 17 1.20 -4.16 -11.96
N GLU A 18 1.18 -3.54 -13.14
CA GLU A 18 0.75 -2.15 -13.27
C GLU A 18 -0.70 -1.91 -12.80
N LYS A 19 -1.54 -2.95 -12.85
CA LYS A 19 -2.98 -2.86 -12.58
C LYS A 19 -3.46 -3.69 -11.40
N ARG A 20 -2.71 -4.71 -10.98
CA ARG A 20 -3.15 -5.70 -9.97
C ARG A 20 -2.05 -6.02 -8.97
N LEU A 21 -2.47 -6.21 -7.73
CA LEU A 21 -1.71 -6.79 -6.63
C LEU A 21 -2.24 -8.18 -6.37
N THR A 22 -1.36 -9.19 -6.37
CA THR A 22 -1.73 -10.58 -6.19
C THR A 22 -0.89 -11.21 -5.08
N PHE A 23 -1.53 -11.83 -4.11
CA PHE A 23 -0.91 -12.54 -2.99
C PHE A 23 -1.21 -14.02 -3.14
N ASP A 24 -0.15 -14.83 -3.23
CA ASP A 24 -0.23 -16.28 -3.09
C ASP A 24 -0.01 -16.62 -1.62
N LEU A 25 -0.96 -17.34 -1.03
CA LEU A 25 -0.97 -17.70 0.38
C LEU A 25 -0.48 -19.14 0.57
N GLU A 26 0.08 -19.45 1.74
CA GLU A 26 0.56 -20.80 2.05
C GLU A 26 -0.56 -21.85 2.06
N ASP A 27 -1.82 -21.45 2.32
CA ASP A 27 -2.96 -22.37 2.27
C ASP A 27 -3.40 -22.76 0.84
N GLY A 28 -2.70 -22.23 -0.19
CA GLY A 28 -2.97 -22.53 -1.60
C GLY A 28 -4.00 -21.60 -2.25
N ARG A 29 -4.53 -20.61 -1.52
CA ARG A 29 -5.35 -19.54 -2.08
C ARG A 29 -4.48 -18.46 -2.73
N THR A 30 -5.01 -17.89 -3.82
CA THR A 30 -4.44 -16.70 -4.46
C THR A 30 -5.47 -15.59 -4.43
N ILE A 31 -5.11 -14.45 -3.85
CA ILE A 31 -5.97 -13.26 -3.79
C ILE A 31 -5.45 -12.23 -4.79
N SER A 32 -6.28 -11.77 -5.71
CA SER A 32 -5.92 -10.72 -6.66
C SER A 32 -6.87 -9.53 -6.56
N VAL A 33 -6.31 -8.35 -6.34
CA VAL A 33 -7.05 -7.09 -6.19
C VAL A 33 -6.52 -6.03 -7.15
N PRO A 34 -7.36 -5.07 -7.57
CA PRO A 34 -6.90 -3.92 -8.35
C PRO A 34 -5.93 -3.06 -7.55
N LEU A 35 -4.83 -2.64 -8.17
CA LEU A 35 -3.86 -1.72 -7.54
C LEU A 35 -4.50 -0.35 -7.22
N ALA A 36 -5.59 -0.01 -7.90
CA ALA A 36 -6.39 1.19 -7.63
C ALA A 36 -6.97 1.24 -6.20
N CYS A 37 -7.12 0.10 -5.52
CA CYS A 37 -7.53 0.04 -4.12
C CYS A 37 -6.45 0.52 -3.14
N TYR A 38 -5.20 0.64 -3.62
CA TYR A 38 -4.02 1.04 -2.85
C TYR A 38 -3.35 2.23 -3.53
N PRO A 39 -3.90 3.46 -3.38
CA PRO A 39 -3.36 4.66 -4.01
C PRO A 39 -1.89 4.90 -3.69
N THR A 40 -1.40 4.48 -2.51
CA THR A 40 0.03 4.54 -2.16
C THR A 40 0.91 3.76 -3.13
N LEU A 41 0.52 2.52 -3.44
CA LEU A 41 1.22 1.67 -4.40
C LEU A 41 0.98 2.13 -5.84
N MET A 42 -0.22 2.60 -6.17
CA MET A 42 -0.54 3.10 -7.52
C MET A 42 0.35 4.29 -7.92
N LEU A 43 0.71 5.14 -6.97
CA LEU A 43 1.61 6.27 -7.18
C LEU A 43 3.11 5.91 -7.01
N ALA A 44 3.43 4.69 -6.59
CA ALA A 44 4.82 4.25 -6.43
C ALA A 44 5.44 3.89 -7.78
N THR A 45 6.76 4.09 -7.92
CA THR A 45 7.50 3.63 -9.09
C THR A 45 7.59 2.10 -9.14
N PRO A 46 7.79 1.47 -10.31
CA PRO A 46 7.96 0.02 -10.41
C PRO A 46 9.09 -0.52 -9.52
N ARG A 47 10.17 0.26 -9.35
CA ARG A 47 11.31 -0.10 -8.49
C ARG A 47 10.94 -0.10 -7.00
N GLU A 48 10.13 0.86 -6.56
CA GLU A 48 9.64 0.90 -5.17
C GLU A 48 8.63 -0.20 -4.90
N ARG A 49 7.71 -0.45 -5.85
CA ARG A 49 6.75 -1.56 -5.75
C ARG A 49 7.46 -2.90 -5.66
N ALA A 50 8.54 -3.11 -6.41
CA ALA A 50 9.30 -4.35 -6.38
C ALA A 50 10.15 -4.52 -5.10
N HIS A 51 10.30 -3.46 -4.30
CA HIS A 51 11.13 -3.47 -3.10
C HIS A 51 10.24 -3.55 -1.84
N PHE A 52 9.85 -4.77 -1.51
CA PHE A 52 9.02 -5.10 -0.35
C PHE A 52 9.63 -6.24 0.46
N GLU A 53 9.14 -6.39 1.68
CA GLU A 53 9.50 -7.43 2.61
C GLU A 53 8.23 -8.19 3.01
N ILE A 54 8.26 -9.52 2.92
CA ILE A 54 7.13 -10.36 3.35
C ILE A 54 7.35 -10.69 4.82
N CYS A 55 6.39 -10.32 5.66
CA CYS A 55 6.35 -10.58 7.10
C CYS A 55 5.13 -11.43 7.44
N HIS A 56 5.25 -12.76 7.37
CA HIS A 56 4.17 -13.69 7.69
C HIS A 56 2.91 -13.39 6.86
N SER A 57 1.81 -13.01 7.51
CA SER A 57 0.56 -12.60 6.88
C SER A 57 0.54 -11.16 6.36
N SER A 58 1.67 -10.43 6.34
CA SER A 58 1.75 -9.06 5.82
C SER A 58 2.93 -8.81 4.89
N VAL A 59 2.84 -7.73 4.13
CA VAL A 59 3.86 -7.30 3.19
C VAL A 59 4.12 -5.82 3.42
N HIS A 60 5.38 -5.50 3.69
CA HIS A 60 5.84 -4.17 4.02
C HIS A 60 6.63 -3.55 2.85
N TRP A 61 6.28 -2.33 2.46
CA TRP A 61 7.04 -1.52 1.51
C TRP A 61 7.77 -0.41 2.28
N PRO A 62 9.05 -0.61 2.65
CA PRO A 62 9.77 0.32 3.52
C PRO A 62 9.94 1.72 2.91
N LYS A 63 10.08 1.81 1.58
CA LYS A 63 10.19 3.11 0.89
C LYS A 63 8.90 3.92 0.90
N LEU A 64 7.76 3.23 0.97
CA LEU A 64 6.44 3.84 0.92
C LEU A 64 5.81 3.98 2.31
N ASP A 65 6.45 3.40 3.33
CA ASP A 65 5.89 3.23 4.69
C ASP A 65 4.48 2.63 4.64
N CYS A 66 4.29 1.65 3.75
CA CYS A 66 3.01 1.02 3.48
C CYS A 66 3.07 -0.44 3.90
N ASP A 67 2.04 -0.92 4.60
CA ASP A 67 1.89 -2.32 4.98
C ASP A 67 0.54 -2.84 4.48
N ILE A 68 0.56 -4.01 3.84
CA ILE A 68 -0.65 -4.67 3.35
C ILE A 68 -0.68 -6.10 3.87
N SER A 69 -1.72 -6.42 4.64
CA SER A 69 -1.92 -7.75 5.22
C SER A 69 -2.87 -8.61 4.39
N SER A 70 -2.65 -9.93 4.38
CA SER A 70 -3.51 -10.92 3.74
C SER A 70 -4.94 -10.90 4.29
N ASP A 71 -5.13 -10.63 5.60
CA ASP A 71 -6.47 -10.43 6.20
C ASP A 71 -7.20 -9.23 5.58
N GLY A 72 -6.51 -8.11 5.38
CA GLY A 72 -7.07 -6.90 4.75
C GLY A 72 -7.51 -7.17 3.31
N LEU A 73 -6.70 -7.92 2.57
CA LEU A 73 -7.01 -8.40 1.21
C LEU A 73 -8.21 -9.35 1.20
N LEU A 74 -8.28 -10.32 2.12
CA LEU A 74 -9.39 -11.27 2.25
C LEU A 74 -10.71 -10.57 2.58
N ARG A 75 -10.67 -9.48 3.34
CA ARG A 75 -11.84 -8.66 3.66
C ARG A 75 -12.24 -7.69 2.55
N GLY A 76 -11.41 -7.55 1.50
CA GLY A 76 -11.60 -6.53 0.47
C GLY A 76 -11.49 -5.10 1.03
N ALA A 77 -10.76 -4.91 2.12
CA ALA A 77 -10.60 -3.60 2.75
C ALA A 77 -9.65 -2.74 1.90
N PRO A 78 -10.10 -1.55 1.44
CA PRO A 78 -9.22 -0.61 0.75
C PRO A 78 -8.17 -0.07 1.72
N GLU A 79 -7.10 0.52 1.18
CA GLU A 79 -6.09 1.19 1.99
C GLU A 79 -6.73 2.22 2.93
N ALA A 80 -6.37 2.18 4.22
CA ALA A 80 -6.90 3.15 5.16
C ALA A 80 -6.47 4.55 4.74
N ARG A 81 -7.43 5.49 4.69
CA ARG A 81 -7.24 6.87 4.21
C ARG A 81 -5.99 7.57 4.76
N LYS A 82 -5.66 7.32 6.04
CA LYS A 82 -4.44 7.84 6.70
C LYS A 82 -3.12 7.49 6.00
N TYR A 83 -3.01 6.28 5.42
CA TYR A 83 -1.80 5.83 4.72
C TYR A 83 -1.74 6.41 3.31
N ALA A 84 -2.89 6.46 2.62
CA ALA A 84 -3.02 7.14 1.35
C ALA A 84 -2.61 8.64 1.45
N GLU A 85 -3.09 9.35 2.48
CA GLU A 85 -2.74 10.75 2.73
C GLU A 85 -1.25 10.95 3.05
N LYS A 86 -0.62 10.02 3.78
CA LYS A 86 0.83 10.06 4.06
C LYS A 86 1.65 9.88 2.78
N ALA A 87 1.27 8.93 1.94
CA ALA A 87 1.94 8.66 0.68
C ALA A 87 1.79 9.80 -0.34
N TRP A 88 0.67 10.53 -0.30
CA TRP A 88 0.48 11.76 -1.05
C TRP A 88 1.35 12.88 -0.46
N ARG A 89 1.41 13.04 0.87
CA ARG A 89 2.26 14.06 1.51
C ARG A 89 3.76 13.88 1.25
N ASN A 90 4.25 12.64 1.23
CA ASN A 90 5.66 12.34 0.97
C ASN A 90 6.08 12.58 -0.50
N ARG A 91 5.14 12.53 -1.44
CA ARG A 91 5.42 12.68 -2.89
C ARG A 91 4.94 14.00 -3.49
N CYS A 92 3.93 14.63 -2.91
CA CYS A 92 3.41 15.94 -3.29
C CYS A 92 3.94 17.08 -2.42
N HIS A 93 5.03 16.89 -1.68
CA HIS A 93 5.91 18.02 -1.35
C HIS A 93 6.86 18.26 -2.53
N PRO A 94 6.61 19.25 -3.42
CA PRO A 94 7.74 20.07 -3.83
C PRO A 94 8.35 20.63 -2.54
N ALA A 95 9.68 20.82 -2.49
CA ALA A 95 10.30 21.67 -1.46
C ALA A 95 9.40 22.91 -1.25
N PRO A 96 9.21 23.39 0.00
CA PRO A 96 8.30 24.50 0.28
C PRO A 96 8.55 25.59 -0.76
N ARG A 97 7.59 25.80 -1.67
CA ARG A 97 7.67 26.95 -2.57
C ARG A 97 7.63 28.13 -1.63
N LEU A 98 8.79 28.79 -1.49
CA LEU A 98 8.88 30.16 -1.02
C LEU A 98 7.70 30.91 -1.66
N ILE A 99 6.74 31.30 -0.83
CA ILE A 99 5.75 32.31 -1.19
C ILE A 99 6.54 33.62 -1.23
N PRO A 100 6.81 34.24 -2.39
CA PRO A 100 7.20 35.63 -2.39
C PRO A 100 5.91 36.42 -2.20
N GLU A 101 5.56 36.73 -0.95
CA GLU A 101 4.57 37.77 -0.71
C GLU A 101 5.24 39.12 -0.98
N MET A 102 5.25 39.50 -2.25
CA MET A 102 5.41 40.90 -2.64
C MET A 102 4.07 41.60 -2.43
N ALA A 103 3.92 42.26 -1.29
CA ALA A 103 2.99 43.36 -1.14
C ALA A 103 3.63 44.43 -0.25
N GLY A 104 4.44 45.28 -0.87
CA GLY A 104 4.65 46.62 -0.33
C GLY A 104 3.30 47.34 -0.30
N LYS A 105 3.00 47.97 0.84
CA LYS A 105 2.10 49.13 0.91
C LYS A 105 2.43 49.94 2.16
N ALA A 106 2.99 51.12 1.86
CA ALA A 106 3.00 52.40 2.57
C ALA A 106 3.64 52.47 3.97
#